data_AF-A0A646IHZ1-F1
#
_entry.id   AF-A0A646IHZ1-F1
#
_cell.length_a   1.000
_cell.length_b   1.000
_cell.length_c   1.000
_cell.angle_alpha   90.00
_cell.angle_beta   90.00
_cell.angle_gamma   90.00
#
_symmetry.space_group_name_H-M   'P 1'
#
loop_
_entity.id
_entity.type
_entity.pdbx_description
1 polymer ?
#
loop_
_entity_poly.entity_id
_entity_poly.type
_entity_poly.pdbx_seq_one_letter_code
_entity_poly.pdbx_strand_id
1 'polypeptide(L)'
;MRRVHRTLRTPVAWLALLMLAWPSAAPAQDLQGPGFSYYEVGDLEAPRPGPRASAMMLMGGGEWVPDAFQWWLKQAGNGRVLILRASGGNELQDRLYREIGGTTAVQTLVFDSRRGADDPAVLRVVAAADAIFIAGGDQSRYIRFWKGTALN
;
A
#
# COMPACT_ATOMS: atom_id res chain seq x y z
N MET A 1 -75.25 -24.58 17.29
CA MET A 1 -74.05 -24.91 18.11
C MET A 1 -72.80 -24.74 17.25
N ARG A 2 -71.74 -24.18 17.82
CA ARG A 2 -70.44 -23.81 17.22
C ARG A 2 -69.80 -24.92 16.36
N ARG A 3 -69.13 -24.52 15.27
CA ARG A 3 -67.71 -24.83 14.88
C ARG A 3 -67.46 -24.38 13.43
N VAL A 4 -66.73 -23.28 13.21
CA VAL A 4 -65.27 -23.15 13.03
C VAL A 4 -64.79 -23.45 11.60
N HIS A 5 -64.20 -22.37 11.05
CA HIS A 5 -63.47 -22.13 9.79
C HIS A 5 -62.71 -23.27 9.12
N ARG A 6 -62.60 -23.18 7.78
CA ARG A 6 -61.34 -23.31 7.03
C ARG A 6 -61.44 -22.64 5.66
N THR A 7 -61.13 -21.35 5.59
CA THR A 7 -60.85 -20.67 4.32
C THR A 7 -59.42 -20.99 3.90
N LEU A 8 -59.27 -21.74 2.81
CA LEU A 8 -57.99 -22.05 2.19
C LEU A 8 -57.43 -20.77 1.55
N ARG A 9 -56.45 -20.13 2.20
CA ARG A 9 -55.71 -18.99 1.63
C ARG A 9 -54.56 -19.53 0.80
N THR A 10 -54.58 -19.24 -0.50
CA THR A 10 -53.48 -19.44 -1.43
C THR A 10 -52.26 -18.63 -0.98
N PRO A 11 -51.02 -19.17 -0.97
CA PRO A 11 -49.85 -18.36 -0.72
C PRO A 11 -49.45 -17.64 -2.01
N VAL A 12 -49.60 -16.32 -2.01
CA VAL A 12 -48.95 -15.44 -2.99
C VAL A 12 -47.44 -15.48 -2.71
N ALA A 13 -46.68 -16.00 -3.66
CA ALA A 13 -45.23 -16.03 -3.62
C ALA A 13 -44.67 -14.61 -3.71
N TRP A 14 -44.01 -14.15 -2.64
CA TRP A 14 -43.18 -12.95 -2.66
C TRP A 14 -41.72 -13.38 -2.87
N LEU A 15 -41.24 -13.24 -4.11
CA LEU A 15 -39.81 -13.35 -4.43
C LEU A 15 -39.13 -12.04 -4.00
N ALA A 16 -38.47 -12.06 -2.85
CA ALA A 16 -37.56 -11.00 -2.44
C ALA A 16 -36.23 -11.16 -3.19
N LEU A 17 -35.94 -10.20 -4.09
CA LEU A 17 -34.68 -10.11 -4.81
C LEU A 17 -33.60 -9.59 -3.84
N LEU A 18 -32.77 -10.49 -3.31
CA LEU A 18 -31.55 -10.12 -2.58
C LEU A 18 -30.52 -9.61 -3.59
N MET A 19 -30.48 -8.30 -3.81
CA MET A 19 -29.33 -7.66 -4.44
C MET A 19 -28.15 -7.72 -3.47
N LEU A 20 -27.38 -8.81 -3.54
CA LEU A 20 -26.03 -8.86 -3.01
C LEU A 20 -25.23 -7.77 -3.73
N ALA A 21 -25.04 -6.64 -3.05
CA ALA A 21 -24.08 -5.62 -3.46
C ALA A 21 -22.70 -6.29 -3.42
N TRP A 22 -22.26 -6.78 -4.57
CA TRP A 22 -20.88 -7.21 -4.76
C TRP A 22 -20.02 -5.96 -4.55
N PRO A 23 -19.10 -5.93 -3.59
CA PRO A 23 -18.09 -4.89 -3.60
C PRO A 23 -17.31 -5.08 -4.89
N SER A 24 -17.51 -4.19 -5.86
CA SER A 24 -16.61 -4.08 -6.99
C SER A 24 -15.27 -3.68 -6.41
N ALA A 25 -14.34 -4.64 -6.34
CA ALA A 25 -12.93 -4.31 -6.20
C ALA A 25 -12.61 -3.37 -7.37
N ALA A 26 -12.36 -2.10 -7.05
CA ALA A 26 -11.90 -1.16 -8.07
C ALA A 26 -10.60 -1.75 -8.64
N PRO A 27 -10.43 -1.79 -9.97
CA PRO A 27 -9.15 -2.19 -10.55
C PRO A 27 -8.05 -1.32 -9.93
N ALA A 28 -6.88 -1.91 -9.65
CA ALA A 28 -5.68 -1.18 -9.25
C ALA A 28 -5.48 -0.07 -10.28
N GLN A 29 -5.80 1.17 -9.88
CA GLN A 29 -5.57 2.32 -10.74
C GLN A 29 -4.06 2.39 -10.91
N ASP A 30 -3.58 2.45 -12.15
CA ASP A 30 -2.20 2.87 -12.42
C ASP A 30 -2.02 4.22 -11.73
N LEU A 31 -1.39 4.21 -10.55
CA LEU A 31 -1.10 5.37 -9.72
C LEU A 31 0.00 6.19 -10.41
N GLN A 32 -0.26 6.67 -11.61
CA GLN A 32 0.65 7.50 -12.38
C GLN A 32 0.12 8.93 -12.38
N GLY A 33 1.01 9.87 -12.12
CA GLY A 33 0.68 11.28 -12.08
C GLY A 33 1.87 12.14 -12.49
N PRO A 34 1.64 13.37 -12.94
CA PRO A 34 2.73 14.29 -13.23
C PRO A 34 3.55 14.54 -11.96
N GLY A 35 4.84 14.23 -12.00
CA GLY A 35 5.76 14.49 -10.92
C GLY A 35 6.37 13.25 -10.26
N PHE A 36 5.86 12.06 -10.59
CA PHE A 36 6.35 10.80 -10.04
C PHE A 36 5.98 9.59 -10.93
N SER A 37 6.76 8.53 -10.78
CA SER A 37 6.40 7.19 -11.26
C SER A 37 6.09 6.28 -10.08
N TYR A 38 5.11 5.40 -10.25
CA TYR A 38 4.73 4.40 -9.25
C TYR A 38 4.94 2.98 -9.76
N TYR A 39 5.39 2.11 -8.85
CA TYR A 39 5.58 0.68 -9.07
C TYR A 39 5.11 -0.10 -7.84
N GLU A 40 4.69 -1.35 -8.05
CA GLU A 40 4.15 -2.20 -6.99
C GLU A 40 4.44 -3.69 -7.25
N VAL A 41 4.60 -4.45 -6.18
CA VAL A 41 4.63 -5.92 -6.18
C VAL A 41 4.07 -6.45 -4.86
N GLY A 42 3.39 -7.60 -4.91
CA GLY A 42 2.79 -8.26 -3.75
C GLY A 42 1.30 -7.99 -3.61
N ASP A 43 0.79 -8.09 -2.39
CA ASP A 43 -0.62 -7.91 -2.04
C ASP A 43 -0.80 -6.76 -1.04
N LEU A 44 -1.30 -5.63 -1.53
CA LEU A 44 -1.58 -4.43 -0.71
C LEU A 44 -2.79 -4.58 0.21
N GLU A 45 -3.68 -5.54 -0.10
CA GLU A 45 -4.91 -5.80 0.63
C GLU A 45 -4.75 -6.94 1.64
N ALA A 46 -3.58 -7.60 1.65
CA ALA A 46 -3.25 -8.61 2.64
C ALA A 46 -3.41 -8.06 4.07
N PRO A 47 -3.99 -8.85 4.99
CA PRO A 47 -4.02 -8.49 6.40
C PRO A 47 -2.60 -8.26 6.94
N ARG A 48 -2.43 -7.25 7.80
CA ARG A 48 -1.14 -6.98 8.44
C ARG A 48 -0.70 -8.20 9.26
N PRO A 49 0.48 -8.80 8.98
CA PRO A 49 0.87 -10.05 9.63
C PRO A 49 1.18 -9.91 11.13
N GLY A 50 1.65 -8.75 11.57
CA GLY A 50 2.08 -8.54 12.95
C GLY A 50 2.00 -7.10 13.43
N PRO A 51 2.27 -6.88 14.74
CA PRO A 51 2.33 -5.55 15.31
C PRO A 51 3.51 -4.75 14.75
N ARG A 52 3.37 -3.41 14.74
CA ARG A 52 4.42 -2.48 14.32
C ARG A 52 5.08 -1.84 15.53
N ALA A 53 6.38 -1.59 15.44
CA ALA A 53 7.16 -0.88 16.44
C ALA A 53 7.96 0.26 15.79
N SER A 54 8.18 1.34 16.54
CA SER A 54 9.04 2.43 16.07
C SER A 54 10.49 1.96 16.00
N ALA A 55 11.09 2.09 14.83
CA ALA A 55 12.49 1.74 14.59
C ALA A 55 13.05 2.60 13.45
N MET A 56 14.38 2.77 13.46
CA MET A 56 15.11 3.44 12.39
C MET A 56 16.31 2.59 12.00
N MET A 57 16.46 2.34 10.71
CA MET A 57 17.63 1.71 10.13
C MET A 57 18.37 2.75 9.28
N LEU A 58 19.60 3.08 9.64
CA LEU A 58 20.45 4.00 8.88
C LEU A 58 21.51 3.21 8.13
N MET A 59 21.48 3.31 6.80
CA MET A 59 22.46 2.68 5.92
C MET A 59 23.49 3.71 5.45
N GLY A 60 24.79 3.41 5.58
CA GLY A 60 25.88 4.30 5.16
C GLY A 60 26.13 4.35 3.64
N GLY A 61 25.33 3.64 2.84
CA GLY A 61 25.58 3.38 1.42
C GLY A 61 26.34 2.07 1.19
N GLY A 62 26.40 1.64 -0.07
CA GLY A 62 26.98 0.34 -0.46
C GLY A 62 25.94 -0.78 -0.56
N GLU A 63 26.40 -2.01 -0.38
CA GLU A 63 25.56 -3.20 -0.48
C GLU A 63 24.54 -3.33 0.65
N TRP A 64 23.48 -4.07 0.37
CA TRP A 64 22.44 -4.36 1.35
C TRP A 64 22.95 -5.35 2.38
N VAL A 65 22.62 -5.11 3.65
CA VAL A 65 22.87 -6.03 4.76
C VAL A 65 21.56 -6.78 5.03
N PRO A 66 21.38 -8.03 4.55
CA PRO A 66 20.08 -8.70 4.60
C PRO A 66 19.49 -8.80 6.00
N ASP A 67 20.33 -9.10 7.00
CA ASP A 67 19.91 -9.21 8.41
C ASP A 67 19.34 -7.89 8.95
N ALA A 68 19.88 -6.75 8.53
CA ALA A 68 19.38 -5.44 8.93
C ALA A 68 17.99 -5.17 8.34
N PHE A 69 17.80 -5.50 7.06
CA PHE A 69 16.48 -5.37 6.42
C PHE A 69 15.46 -6.33 7.01
N GLN A 70 15.83 -7.59 7.28
CA GLN A 70 14.94 -8.54 7.94
C GLN A 70 14.57 -8.10 9.36
N TRP A 71 15.52 -7.55 10.13
CA TRP A 71 15.22 -6.97 11.43
C TRP A 71 14.27 -5.79 11.31
N TRP A 72 14.48 -4.89 10.34
CA TRP A 72 13.63 -3.72 10.11
C TRP A 72 12.22 -4.10 9.64
N LEU A 73 12.08 -5.09 8.75
CA LEU A 73 10.78 -5.62 8.32
C LEU A 73 9.98 -6.21 9.49
N LYS A 74 10.65 -6.89 10.44
CA LYS A 74 9.99 -7.36 11.67
C LYS A 74 9.43 -6.19 12.49
N GLN A 75 10.13 -5.06 12.56
CA GLN A 75 9.60 -3.86 13.23
C GLN A 75 8.39 -3.27 12.50
N ALA A 76 8.33 -3.42 11.18
CA ALA A 76 7.17 -3.07 10.35
C ALA A 76 6.02 -4.10 10.43
N GLY A 77 6.11 -5.10 11.32
CA GLY A 77 5.11 -6.16 11.41
C GLY A 77 5.03 -7.02 10.15
N ASN A 78 6.10 -7.03 9.33
CA ASN A 78 6.17 -7.72 8.05
C ASN A 78 5.07 -7.25 7.06
N GLY A 79 4.54 -6.05 7.25
CA GLY A 79 3.50 -5.44 6.43
C GLY A 79 4.05 -4.83 5.14
N ARG A 80 3.41 -3.76 4.66
CA ARG A 80 3.69 -3.10 3.38
C ARG A 80 4.85 -2.11 3.50
N VAL A 81 5.80 -2.19 2.57
CA VAL A 81 6.93 -1.25 2.50
C VAL A 81 6.76 -0.28 1.35
N LEU A 82 7.03 0.99 1.62
CA LEU A 82 7.17 2.02 0.61
C LEU A 82 8.63 2.41 0.44
N ILE A 83 9.15 2.32 -0.79
CA ILE A 83 10.45 2.85 -1.17
C ILE A 83 10.24 4.22 -1.82
N LEU A 84 10.84 5.26 -1.22
CA LEU A 84 10.87 6.59 -1.79
C LEU A 84 12.21 6.82 -2.50
N ARG A 85 12.16 7.25 -3.75
CA ARG A 85 13.33 7.50 -4.59
C ARG A 85 13.21 8.86 -5.27
N ALA A 86 14.33 9.54 -5.51
CA ALA A 86 14.37 10.72 -6.38
C ALA A 86 14.96 10.41 -7.78
N SER A 87 15.34 9.16 -8.05
CA SER A 87 15.86 8.67 -9.32
C SER A 87 15.85 7.12 -9.38
N GLY A 88 16.12 6.56 -10.56
CA GLY A 88 16.11 5.11 -10.79
C GLY A 88 14.72 4.58 -11.15
N GLY A 89 14.47 3.29 -10.93
CA GLY A 89 13.19 2.64 -11.21
C GLY A 89 12.72 1.76 -10.04
N ASN A 90 12.34 0.52 -10.34
CA ASN A 90 11.77 -0.44 -9.39
C ASN A 90 12.76 -1.53 -8.93
N GLU A 91 14.05 -1.39 -9.21
CA GLU A 91 15.03 -2.46 -8.98
C GLU A 91 15.17 -2.81 -7.48
N LEU A 92 15.09 -1.80 -6.61
CA LEU A 92 15.15 -1.99 -5.16
C LEU A 92 13.90 -2.69 -4.61
N GLN A 93 12.77 -2.52 -5.27
CA GLN A 93 11.53 -3.20 -4.91
C GLN A 93 11.62 -4.69 -5.21
N ASP A 94 12.14 -5.08 -6.37
CA ASP A 94 12.33 -6.49 -6.69
C ASP A 94 13.32 -7.14 -5.72
N ARG A 95 14.44 -6.48 -5.40
CA ARG A 95 15.39 -6.98 -4.39
C ARG A 95 14.73 -7.14 -3.02
N LEU A 96 14.02 -6.12 -2.52
CA LEU A 96 13.37 -6.20 -1.20
C LEU A 96 12.30 -7.29 -1.15
N TYR A 97 11.47 -7.40 -2.19
CA TYR A 97 10.36 -8.35 -2.21
C TYR A 97 10.82 -9.79 -2.46
N ARG A 98 11.75 -10.00 -3.40
CA ARG A 98 12.13 -11.34 -3.88
C ARG A 98 13.37 -11.91 -3.20
N GLU A 99 14.37 -11.07 -2.91
CA GLU A 99 15.64 -11.53 -2.33
C GLU A 99 15.62 -11.47 -0.80
N ILE A 100 15.16 -10.35 -0.21
CA ILE A 100 15.03 -10.23 1.25
C ILE A 100 13.77 -10.97 1.74
N GLY A 101 12.62 -10.66 1.13
CA GLY A 101 11.34 -11.30 1.42
C GLY A 101 10.76 -10.99 2.80
N GLY A 102 9.55 -11.52 3.05
CA GLY A 102 8.88 -11.41 4.34
C GLY A 102 8.00 -10.17 4.52
N THR A 103 7.73 -9.42 3.45
CA THR A 103 6.77 -8.30 3.41
C THR A 103 5.54 -8.70 2.60
N THR A 104 4.36 -8.15 2.91
CA THR A 104 3.14 -8.43 2.13
C THR A 104 3.17 -7.78 0.74
N ALA A 105 3.74 -6.58 0.64
CA ALA A 105 3.88 -5.84 -0.61
C ALA A 105 4.95 -4.77 -0.51
N VAL A 106 5.52 -4.42 -1.66
CA VAL A 106 6.45 -3.31 -1.79
C VAL A 106 5.97 -2.37 -2.88
N GLN A 107 5.85 -1.09 -2.54
CA GLN A 107 5.55 0.01 -3.45
C GLN A 107 6.81 0.85 -3.64
N THR A 108 7.00 1.42 -4.83
CA THR A 108 8.06 2.40 -5.10
C THR A 108 7.46 3.68 -5.68
N LEU A 109 7.81 4.82 -5.10
CA LEU A 109 7.56 6.15 -5.67
C LEU A 109 8.89 6.76 -6.10
N VAL A 110 9.02 7.06 -7.39
CA VAL A 110 10.18 7.76 -7.96
C VAL A 110 9.77 9.17 -8.32
N PHE A 111 10.24 10.17 -7.56
CA PHE A 111 9.95 11.58 -7.82
C PHE A 111 10.87 12.13 -8.93
N ASP A 112 10.27 12.77 -9.93
CA ASP A 112 11.00 13.52 -10.95
C ASP A 112 10.98 15.04 -10.70
N SER A 113 10.06 15.51 -9.88
CA SER A 113 9.84 16.93 -9.58
C SER A 113 9.10 17.14 -8.26
N ARG A 114 9.08 18.40 -7.81
CA ARG A 114 8.39 18.82 -6.58
C ARG A 114 6.89 18.53 -6.60
N ARG A 115 6.26 18.57 -7.77
CA ARG A 115 4.81 18.43 -7.91
C ARG A 115 4.30 17.11 -7.32
N GLY A 116 5.04 16.01 -7.50
CA GLY A 116 4.63 14.71 -6.98
C GLY A 116 4.53 14.68 -5.45
N ALA A 117 5.31 15.51 -4.75
CA ALA A 117 5.33 15.55 -3.29
C ALA A 117 4.10 16.24 -2.67
N ASP A 118 3.31 16.97 -3.47
CA ASP A 118 2.02 17.54 -3.07
C ASP A 118 0.82 16.73 -3.63
N ASP A 119 1.08 15.65 -4.38
CA ASP A 119 0.00 14.88 -5.00
C ASP A 119 -0.80 14.08 -3.94
N PRO A 120 -2.14 14.23 -3.86
CA PRO A 120 -2.95 13.53 -2.87
C PRO A 120 -2.83 12.00 -2.94
N ALA A 121 -2.57 11.43 -4.12
CA ALA A 121 -2.36 10.00 -4.28
C ALA A 121 -1.05 9.53 -3.65
N VAL A 122 0.03 10.30 -3.82
CA VAL A 122 1.32 10.06 -3.15
C VAL A 122 1.16 10.10 -1.64
N LEU A 123 0.48 11.11 -1.10
CA LEU A 123 0.29 11.26 0.34
C LEU A 123 -0.53 10.09 0.93
N ARG A 124 -1.53 9.57 0.20
CA ARG A 124 -2.27 8.36 0.61
C ARG A 124 -1.38 7.13 0.68
N VAL A 125 -0.52 6.92 -0.31
CA VAL A 125 0.43 5.78 -0.32
C VAL A 125 1.42 5.89 0.84
N VAL A 126 1.98 7.08 1.08
CA VAL A 126 2.89 7.34 2.21
C VAL A 126 2.21 7.08 3.54
N ALA A 127 0.97 7.54 3.72
CA ALA A 127 0.22 7.33 4.96
C ALA A 127 -0.20 5.86 5.20
N ALA A 128 -0.34 5.06 4.14
CA ALA A 128 -0.76 3.66 4.24
C ALA A 128 0.40 2.69 4.56
N ALA A 129 1.64 3.10 4.32
CA ALA A 129 2.83 2.29 4.49
C ALA A 129 3.03 1.82 5.94
N ASP A 130 3.56 0.62 6.11
CA ASP A 130 3.95 0.07 7.41
C ASP A 130 5.42 0.34 7.73
N ALA A 131 6.23 0.52 6.69
CA ALA A 131 7.61 0.97 6.74
C ALA A 131 7.93 1.84 5.52
N ILE A 132 8.81 2.84 5.69
CA ILE A 132 9.31 3.68 4.60
C ILE A 132 10.82 3.56 4.51
N PHE A 133 11.33 3.22 3.33
CA PHE A 133 12.75 3.23 3.00
C PHE A 133 13.06 4.39 2.04
N ILE A 134 13.90 5.33 2.46
CA ILE A 134 14.40 6.40 1.58
C ILE A 134 15.67 5.88 0.91
N ALA A 135 15.60 5.64 -0.39
CA ALA A 135 16.72 5.07 -1.13
C ALA A 135 17.89 6.05 -1.28
N GLY A 136 19.07 5.51 -1.54
CA GLY A 136 20.23 6.31 -1.94
C GLY A 136 20.02 7.06 -3.27
N GLY A 137 21.01 7.88 -3.65
CA GLY A 137 20.97 8.72 -4.84
C GLY A 137 21.47 10.12 -4.54
N ASP A 138 21.16 11.08 -5.40
CA ASP A 138 21.51 12.49 -5.20
C ASP A 138 20.62 13.14 -4.13
N GLN A 139 21.19 13.42 -2.95
CA GLN A 139 20.46 14.01 -1.82
C GLN A 139 19.88 15.40 -2.13
N SER A 140 20.47 16.15 -3.07
CA SER A 140 19.98 17.47 -3.46
C SER A 140 18.61 17.39 -4.15
N ARG A 141 18.31 16.28 -4.85
CA ARG A 141 17.01 16.06 -5.49
C ARG A 141 15.91 15.89 -4.44
N TYR A 142 16.16 15.12 -3.38
CA TYR A 142 15.21 14.97 -2.28
C TYR A 142 14.87 16.31 -1.62
N ILE A 143 15.89 17.13 -1.30
CA ILE A 143 15.66 18.47 -0.73
C ILE A 143 14.83 19.34 -1.68
N ARG A 144 15.22 19.39 -2.95
CA ARG A 144 14.53 20.20 -3.97
C ARG A 144 13.08 19.78 -4.20
N PHE A 145 12.80 18.48 -4.17
CA PHE A 145 11.47 17.96 -4.45
C PHE A 145 10.56 17.96 -3.22
N TRP A 146 11.08 17.74 -2.02
CA TRP A 146 10.22 17.50 -0.86
C TRP A 146 10.17 18.66 0.13
N LYS A 147 11.24 19.43 0.31
CA LYS A 147 11.29 20.44 1.39
C LYS A 147 10.19 21.49 1.25
N GLY A 148 9.32 21.63 2.25
CA GLY A 148 8.20 22.57 2.28
C GLY A 148 7.02 22.15 1.39
N THR A 149 6.84 20.85 1.18
CA THR A 149 5.67 20.27 0.50
C THR A 149 4.80 19.55 1.53
N ALA A 150 3.65 19.04 1.11
CA ALA A 150 2.82 18.21 1.98
C ALA A 150 3.53 16.91 2.44
N LEU A 151 4.58 16.47 1.74
CA LEU A 151 5.38 15.31 2.12
C LEU A 151 6.42 15.62 3.22
N ASN A 152 6.96 16.85 3.29
CA ASN A 152 7.94 17.30 4.29
C ASN A 152 7.99 18.82 4.44
#